data_AF-A0AAW0JWY6-F1
#
_entry.id   AF-A0AAW0JWY6-F1
#
_cell.length_a   1.000
_cell.length_b   1.000
_cell.length_c   1.000
_cell.angle_alpha   90.00
_cell.angle_beta   90.00
_cell.angle_gamma   90.00
#
_symmetry.space_group_name_H-M   'P 1'
#
loop_
_entity.id
_entity.type
_entity.pdbx_description
1 polymer ?
#
loop_
_entity_poly.entity_id
_entity_poly.type
_entity_poly.pdbx_seq_one_letter_code
_entity_poly.pdbx_strand_id
1 'polypeptide(L)'
;MFMLSNKAYANPKFYATGDLKLDSSSKLYGLAQCTRDLSGLDCKKCLDTAISELPNCCDGKRGGRVVGGSCNVRYELYPFVDD
;
A
#
# COMPACT_ATOMS: atom_id res chain seq x y z
N MET A 1 0.74 5.38 4.14
CA MET A 1 0.83 3.96 3.69
C MET A 1 1.36 2.99 4.74
N PHE A 2 2.26 3.35 5.66
CA PHE A 2 2.79 2.42 6.69
C PHE A 2 1.72 1.76 7.58
N MET A 3 0.60 2.45 7.85
CA MET A 3 -0.53 1.84 8.56
C MET A 3 -1.16 0.66 7.78
N LEU A 4 -1.15 0.71 6.45
CA LEU A 4 -1.63 -0.40 5.62
C LEU A 4 -0.63 -1.55 5.59
N SER A 5 0.68 -1.26 5.63
CA SER A 5 1.70 -2.29 5.87
C SER A 5 1.44 -3.05 7.17
N ASN A 6 1.16 -2.32 8.26
CA ASN A 6 0.84 -2.92 9.56
C ASN A 6 -0.41 -3.82 9.52
N LYS A 7 -1.46 -3.37 8.85
CA LYS A 7 -2.69 -4.15 8.70
C LYS A 7 -2.49 -5.37 7.80
N ALA A 8 -1.76 -5.22 6.70
CA ALA A 8 -1.55 -6.29 5.74
C ALA A 8 -0.75 -7.44 6.36
N TYR A 9 0.35 -7.16 7.07
CA TYR A 9 1.19 -8.23 7.64
C TYR A 9 0.48 -9.03 8.75
N ALA A 10 -0.43 -8.39 9.48
CA ALA A 10 -1.21 -9.01 10.54
C ALA A 10 -2.48 -9.71 10.03
N ASN A 11 -2.82 -9.55 8.75
CA ASN A 11 -4.00 -10.13 8.14
C ASN A 11 -3.66 -11.48 7.50
N PRO A 12 -4.42 -12.58 7.74
CA PRO A 12 -4.22 -13.86 7.08
C PRO A 12 -4.26 -13.83 5.54
N LYS A 13 -4.90 -12.81 4.96
CA LYS A 13 -4.93 -12.55 3.51
C LYS A 13 -3.71 -11.77 3.00
N PHE A 14 -2.84 -11.31 3.90
CA PHE A 14 -1.67 -10.49 3.57
C PHE A 14 -2.03 -9.25 2.75
N TYR A 15 -3.18 -8.64 3.05
CA TYR A 15 -3.82 -7.61 2.26
C TYR A 15 -4.49 -6.58 3.16
N ALA A 16 -4.36 -5.31 2.81
CA ALA A 16 -5.08 -4.22 3.44
C ALA A 16 -5.35 -3.09 2.46
N THR A 17 -6.54 -2.51 2.57
CA THR A 17 -6.93 -1.26 1.93
C THR A 17 -7.30 -0.22 2.96
N GLY A 18 -7.34 1.04 2.54
CA GLY A 18 -7.91 2.11 3.33
C GLY A 18 -7.85 3.43 2.61
N ASP A 19 -8.64 4.38 3.08
CA ASP A 19 -8.65 5.74 2.59
C ASP A 19 -8.23 6.74 3.68
N LEU A 20 -7.70 7.89 3.23
CA LEU A 20 -7.37 9.03 4.05
C LEU A 20 -7.95 10.28 3.39
N LYS A 21 -8.74 11.05 4.12
CA LYS A 21 -9.22 12.36 3.67
C LYS A 21 -8.04 13.34 3.64
N LEU A 22 -7.75 13.92 2.47
CA LEU A 22 -6.68 14.90 2.31
C LEU A 22 -7.22 16.33 2.48
N ASP A 23 -8.36 16.62 1.84
CA ASP A 23 -9.07 17.89 1.96
C ASP A 23 -10.61 17.69 1.97
N SER A 24 -11.38 18.77 1.83
CA SER A 24 -12.86 18.72 1.84
C SER A 24 -13.45 17.90 0.68
N SER A 25 -12.72 17.77 -0.42
CA SER A 25 -13.16 17.20 -1.70
C SER A 25 -12.34 16.01 -2.19
N SER A 26 -11.15 15.79 -1.62
CA SER A 26 -10.22 14.75 -2.07
C SER A 26 -9.89 13.73 -0.97
N LYS A 27 -9.80 12.47 -1.40
CA LYS A 27 -9.40 11.32 -0.60
C LYS A 27 -8.25 10.61 -1.30
N LEU A 28 -7.31 10.13 -0.51
CA LEU A 28 -6.26 9.21 -0.91
C LEU A 28 -6.72 7.80 -0.61
N TYR A 29 -6.74 6.93 -1.62
CA TYR A 29 -7.02 5.51 -1.48
C TYR A 29 -5.71 4.75 -1.54
N GLY A 30 -5.54 3.74 -0.69
CA GLY A 30 -4.33 2.95 -0.57
C GLY A 30 -4.59 1.45 -0.51
N LEU A 31 -3.66 0.69 -1.08
CA LEU A 31 -3.59 -0.76 -1.02
C LEU A 31 -2.16 -1.19 -0.65
N ALA A 32 -2.07 -2.20 0.22
CA ALA A 32 -0.85 -2.91 0.55
C ALA A 32 -1.13 -4.41 0.48
N GLN A 33 -0.30 -5.16 -0.24
CA GLN A 33 -0.48 -6.59 -0.44
C GLN A 33 0.87 -7.32 -0.49
N CYS A 34 0.95 -8.47 0.16
CA CYS A 34 2.01 -9.44 -0.03
C CYS A 34 1.48 -10.72 -0.65
N THR A 35 2.40 -11.45 -1.26
CA THR A 35 2.25 -12.87 -1.56
C THR A 35 2.17 -13.69 -0.27
N ARG A 36 1.44 -14.81 -0.30
CA ARG A 36 1.05 -15.57 0.91
C ARG A 36 2.11 -16.57 1.37
N ASP A 37 3.21 -16.71 0.63
CA ASP A 37 4.39 -17.52 0.96
C ASP A 37 5.34 -16.82 1.94
N LEU A 38 5.17 -15.51 2.18
CA LEU A 38 5.97 -14.76 3.14
C LEU A 38 5.51 -14.95 4.59
N SER A 39 6.46 -14.84 5.52
CA SER A 39 6.13 -14.60 6.93
C SER A 39 5.52 -13.21 7.13
N GLY A 40 4.82 -12.99 8.24
CA GLY A 40 4.31 -11.67 8.61
C GLY A 40 5.41 -10.60 8.64
N LEU A 41 6.56 -10.91 9.26
CA LEU A 41 7.66 -9.96 9.35
C LEU A 41 8.30 -9.67 7.98
N ASP A 42 8.46 -10.68 7.13
CA ASP A 42 9.01 -10.49 5.78
C ASP A 42 8.04 -9.68 4.90
N CYS A 43 6.73 -9.92 5.02
CA CYS A 43 5.73 -9.09 4.37
C CYS A 43 5.84 -7.63 4.79
N LYS A 44 5.89 -7.36 6.11
CA LYS A 44 6.03 -6.00 6.63
C LYS A 44 7.29 -5.33 6.08
N LYS A 45 8.43 -6.02 6.11
CA LYS A 45 9.69 -5.51 5.58
C LYS A 45 9.59 -5.18 4.09
N CYS A 46 9.01 -6.07 3.29
CA CYS A 46 8.81 -5.86 1.86
C CYS A 46 7.94 -4.62 1.59
N LEU A 47 6.80 -4.52 2.28
CA LEU A 47 5.88 -3.39 2.13
C LEU A 47 6.51 -2.07 2.57
N ASP A 48 7.24 -2.04 3.69
CA ASP A 48 7.88 -0.83 4.18
C ASP A 48 8.99 -0.34 3.24
N THR A 49 9.75 -1.28 2.63
CA THR A 49 10.70 -0.95 1.55
C THR A 49 9.96 -0.39 0.34
N ALA A 50 8.90 -1.05 -0.14
CA ALA A 50 8.12 -0.57 -1.28
C ALA A 50 7.49 0.81 -1.03
N ILE A 51 7.03 1.08 0.19
CA ILE A 51 6.49 2.41 0.59
C ILE A 51 7.59 3.46 0.56
N SER A 52 8.80 3.13 1.02
CA SER A 52 9.94 4.06 1.05
C SER A 52 10.43 4.44 -0.36
N GLU A 53 10.13 3.63 -1.38
CA GLU A 53 10.44 3.92 -2.79
C GLU A 53 9.39 4.80 -3.49
N LEU A 54 8.20 4.98 -2.90
CA LEU A 54 7.14 5.80 -3.52
C LEU A 54 7.58 7.24 -3.83
N PRO A 55 8.33 7.95 -2.96
CA PRO A 55 8.85 9.27 -3.29
C PRO A 55 9.78 9.25 -4.52
N ASN A 56 10.61 8.22 -4.66
CA ASN A 56 11.56 8.13 -5.78
C ASN A 56 10.85 7.96 -7.14
N CYS A 57 9.74 7.21 -7.18
CA CYS A 57 9.00 6.98 -8.43
C CYS A 57 7.93 8.03 -8.73
N CYS A 58 7.32 8.58 -7.70
CA CYS A 58 5.95 9.04 -7.77
C CYS A 58 5.70 10.35 -7.00
N ASP A 59 6.76 11.05 -6.56
CA ASP A 59 6.62 12.35 -5.89
C ASP A 59 5.88 13.38 -6.76
N GLY A 60 4.99 14.14 -6.13
CA GLY A 60 4.08 15.08 -6.79
C GLY A 60 3.02 14.45 -7.71
N LYS A 61 2.93 13.13 -7.84
CA LYS A 61 1.91 12.46 -8.69
C LYS A 61 0.62 12.19 -7.93
N ARG A 62 -0.50 12.22 -8.66
CA ARG A 62 -1.84 11.89 -8.15
C ARG A 62 -2.02 10.41 -7.75
N GLY A 63 -1.10 9.56 -8.18
CA GLY A 63 -1.11 8.14 -7.92
C GLY A 63 0.29 7.58 -8.05
N GLY A 64 0.54 6.47 -7.38
CA GLY A 64 1.84 5.83 -7.38
C GLY A 64 1.72 4.35 -7.04
N ARG A 65 2.60 3.56 -7.64
CA ARG A 65 2.63 2.12 -7.44
C ARG A 65 4.05 1.60 -7.45
N VAL A 66 4.38 0.79 -6.46
CA VAL A 66 5.62 0.02 -6.41
C VAL A 66 5.25 -1.45 -6.34
N VAL A 67 5.77 -2.23 -7.30
CA VAL A 67 5.51 -3.66 -7.42
C VAL A 67 6.84 -4.39 -7.37
N GLY A 68 7.01 -5.24 -6.36
CA GLY A 68 8.09 -6.22 -6.28
C GLY A 68 7.57 -7.63 -6.54
N GLY A 69 8.47 -8.61 -6.52
CA GLY A 69 8.11 -10.02 -6.70
C GLY A 69 7.15 -10.54 -5.63
N SER A 70 7.28 -10.04 -4.39
CA SER A 70 6.53 -10.56 -3.24
C SER A 70 5.57 -9.56 -2.59
N CYS A 71 5.61 -8.28 -2.97
CA CYS A 71 4.71 -7.26 -2.41
C CYS A 71 4.37 -6.14 -3.40
N ASN A 72 3.22 -5.51 -3.17
CA ASN A 72 2.62 -4.49 -4.01
C ASN A 72 2.03 -3.39 -3.13
N VAL A 73 2.37 -2.14 -3.43
CA VAL A 73 1.80 -0.95 -2.79
C VAL A 73 1.27 -0.03 -3.87
N ARG A 74 0.05 0.45 -3.70
CA ARG A 74 -0.59 1.39 -4.62
C ARG A 74 -1.33 2.47 -3.86
N TYR A 75 -1.23 3.71 -4.31
CA TYR A 75 -2.12 4.78 -3.90
C TYR A 75 -2.68 5.53 -5.11
N GLU A 76 -3.89 6.06 -4.96
CA GLU A 76 -4.59 6.85 -5.98
C GLU A 76 -5.47 7.90 -5.32
N LEU A 77 -5.81 8.98 -6.04
CA LEU A 77 -6.82 9.97 -5.63
C LEU A 77 -8.25 9.64 -6.12
N TYR A 78 -8.48 8.38 -6.51
CA TYR A 78 -9.78 7.85 -6.90
C TYR A 78 -9.93 6.42 -6.35
N PRO A 79 -11.15 5.94 -6.08
CA PRO A 79 -11.37 4.57 -5.65
C PRO A 79 -10.99 3.59 -6.77
N PHE A 80 -10.21 2.56 -6.43
CA PHE A 80 -9.70 1.58 -7.40
C PHE A 80 -9.75 0.13 -6.90
N VAL A 81 -10.24 -0.08 -5.68
CA VAL A 81 -10.45 -1.39 -5.07
C VAL A 81 -11.95 -1.56 -4.89
N ASP A 82 -12.44 -2.70 -5.33
CA ASP A 82 -13.81 -3.13 -5.06
C ASP A 82 -13.81 -3.81 -3.68
N ASP A 83 -14.74 -3.40 -2.80
CA ASP A 83 -14.94 -3.98 -1.46
C ASP A 83 -15.62 -5.35 -1.51
#